data_AF-A0A1C0VBN6-F1
#
_entry.id   AF-A0A1C0VBN6-F1
#
_cell.length_a   1.000
_cell.length_b   1.000
_cell.length_c   1.000
_cell.angle_alpha   90.00
_cell.angle_beta   90.00
_cell.angle_gamma   90.00
#
_symmetry.space_group_name_H-M   'P 1'
#
loop_
_entity.id
_entity.type
_entity.pdbx_description
1 polymer ?
#
loop_
_entity_poly.entity_id
_entity_poly.type
_entity_poly.pdbx_seq_one_letter_code
_entity_poly.pdbx_strand_id
1 'polypeptide(L)'
;MDTPVADAWQLLNWHVIDPKNIGDLLAAPSRYLTLAADQQAIDLRRLDPETRDQTQAELLFGDRPIVHVVGGGGLLFDRFQKAIQALVQQRQQSPDRNKLIAWGPGQQIYGKFTPQQIQNFDYRTYLDGFDLVGLRDAHVENLGLGYHWLPCASCLHPAFDQPRLIRHEFVVFSHKKFQIDFPDFPRMTNEETDFETVLNFLGSGETILTSSYHGAYWGTLLGRRVLAFPFTSKTHTLKHQPGIFPIERWRPAGWQLKLLGKTWIDRRRYDRFTCDVTGWQRFLKQCRTYPESLQETRDRNHWFYQRVLELTSVAPT
;
A
#
# COMPACT_ATOMS: atom_id res chain seq x y z
N MET A 1 -33.68 -4.97 -10.32
CA MET A 1 -32.90 -4.10 -11.21
C MET A 1 -31.49 -4.63 -11.18
N ASP A 2 -31.00 -5.00 -12.34
CA ASP A 2 -30.18 -6.19 -12.57
C ASP A 2 -28.83 -6.20 -11.85
N THR A 3 -28.53 -7.32 -11.22
CA THR A 3 -27.22 -7.69 -10.64
C THR A 3 -26.77 -8.96 -11.37
N PRO A 4 -25.47 -9.14 -11.65
CA PRO A 4 -24.84 -8.63 -12.87
C PRO A 4 -24.18 -9.75 -13.69
N VAL A 5 -23.53 -9.39 -14.80
CA VAL A 5 -22.70 -10.22 -15.69
C VAL A 5 -21.42 -10.78 -15.01
N ALA A 6 -21.50 -11.10 -13.71
CA ALA A 6 -20.40 -11.47 -12.82
C ALA A 6 -20.21 -12.99 -12.61
N ASP A 7 -21.14 -13.84 -13.07
CA ASP A 7 -21.03 -15.30 -12.91
C ASP A 7 -20.07 -15.95 -13.93
N ALA A 8 -19.72 -15.24 -15.02
CA ALA A 8 -18.85 -15.76 -16.07
C ALA A 8 -17.34 -15.63 -15.74
N TRP A 9 -16.99 -14.70 -14.85
CA TRP A 9 -15.60 -14.38 -14.51
C TRP A 9 -15.24 -14.88 -13.11
N GLN A 10 -14.10 -15.54 -12.99
CA GLN A 10 -13.42 -15.71 -11.71
C GLN A 10 -12.53 -14.49 -11.44
N LEU A 11 -12.48 -14.01 -10.20
CA LEU A 11 -11.59 -12.92 -9.83
C LEU A 11 -10.47 -13.37 -8.90
N LEU A 12 -9.24 -13.07 -9.31
CA LEU A 12 -8.03 -13.32 -8.53
C LEU A 12 -7.39 -11.98 -8.14
N ASN A 13 -7.47 -11.62 -6.86
CA ASN A 13 -6.85 -10.42 -6.31
C ASN A 13 -5.43 -10.74 -5.81
N TRP A 14 -4.41 -10.30 -6.54
CA TRP A 14 -3.00 -10.48 -6.23
C TRP A 14 -2.47 -9.30 -5.40
N HIS A 15 -2.09 -9.57 -4.14
CA HIS A 15 -1.49 -8.59 -3.24
C HIS A 15 -0.53 -9.24 -2.25
N VAL A 16 0.16 -8.45 -1.42
CA VAL A 16 0.97 -9.02 -0.34
C VAL A 16 0.06 -9.38 0.83
N ILE A 17 0.07 -10.66 1.23
CA ILE A 17 -0.65 -11.14 2.41
C ILE A 17 0.34 -11.35 3.55
N ASP A 18 0.61 -10.30 4.34
CA ASP A 18 1.49 -10.39 5.52
C ASP A 18 0.67 -10.29 6.83
N PRO A 19 0.45 -11.40 7.57
CA PRO A 19 -0.32 -11.36 8.82
C PRO A 19 0.33 -10.49 9.90
N LYS A 20 1.59 -10.08 9.72
CA LYS A 20 2.31 -9.16 10.61
C LYS A 20 2.38 -7.73 10.05
N ASN A 21 1.55 -7.38 9.08
CA ASN A 21 1.45 -6.03 8.54
C ASN A 21 0.01 -5.74 8.13
N ILE A 22 -0.75 -5.13 9.05
CA ILE A 22 -2.17 -4.81 8.85
C ILE A 22 -2.44 -3.95 7.61
N GLY A 23 -1.48 -3.11 7.24
CA GLY A 23 -1.56 -2.31 6.03
C GLY A 23 -1.62 -3.15 4.76
N ASP A 24 -0.78 -4.18 4.66
CA ASP A 24 -0.75 -5.05 3.47
C ASP A 24 -2.02 -5.95 3.42
N LEU A 25 -2.50 -6.40 4.58
CA LEU A 25 -3.73 -7.20 4.70
C LEU A 25 -4.98 -6.45 4.21
N LEU A 26 -5.11 -5.18 4.58
CA LEU A 26 -6.33 -4.41 4.38
C LEU A 26 -6.39 -3.66 3.05
N ALA A 27 -5.33 -3.69 2.26
CA ALA A 27 -5.24 -2.85 1.08
C ALA A 27 -5.89 -3.46 -0.18
N ALA A 28 -6.27 -4.75 -0.15
CA ALA A 28 -6.97 -5.39 -1.28
C ALA A 28 -8.43 -4.90 -1.43
N PRO A 29 -8.85 -4.49 -2.64
CA PRO A 29 -10.23 -4.06 -2.90
C PRO A 29 -11.27 -5.16 -2.73
N SER A 30 -10.91 -6.44 -2.97
CA SER A 30 -11.82 -7.58 -2.80
C SER A 30 -12.32 -7.79 -1.36
N ARG A 31 -11.76 -7.06 -0.38
CA ARG A 31 -12.25 -7.04 1.01
C ARG A 31 -13.48 -6.16 1.21
N TYR A 32 -13.71 -5.22 0.30
CA TYR A 32 -14.72 -4.16 0.47
C TYR A 32 -15.72 -4.13 -0.68
N LEU A 33 -15.33 -4.65 -1.84
CA LEU A 33 -16.12 -4.62 -3.05
C LEU A 33 -16.26 -6.05 -3.59
N THR A 34 -17.49 -6.41 -3.94
CA THR A 34 -17.78 -7.64 -4.67
C THR A 34 -17.60 -7.38 -6.15
N LEU A 35 -16.50 -7.88 -6.72
CA LEU A 35 -16.15 -7.70 -8.12
C LEU A 35 -16.62 -8.89 -8.98
N ALA A 36 -16.70 -10.08 -8.39
CA ALA A 36 -17.24 -11.29 -8.99
C ALA A 36 -17.89 -12.18 -7.92
N ALA A 37 -18.76 -13.11 -8.32
CA ALA A 37 -19.34 -14.09 -7.39
C ALA A 37 -18.26 -15.05 -6.84
N ASP A 38 -17.33 -15.46 -7.70
CA ASP A 38 -16.13 -16.22 -7.32
C ASP A 38 -14.92 -15.28 -7.27
N GLN A 39 -14.58 -14.78 -6.08
CA GLN A 39 -13.42 -13.91 -5.87
C GLN A 39 -12.50 -14.45 -4.77
N GLN A 40 -11.20 -14.46 -5.05
CA GLN A 40 -10.17 -14.98 -4.15
C GLN A 40 -9.00 -14.01 -4.01
N ALA A 41 -8.46 -13.89 -2.79
CA ALA A 41 -7.22 -13.16 -2.55
C ALA A 41 -6.04 -14.13 -2.59
N ILE A 42 -5.02 -13.79 -3.38
CA ILE A 42 -3.81 -14.60 -3.53
C ILE A 42 -2.59 -13.75 -3.19
N ASP A 43 -1.66 -14.35 -2.45
CA ASP A 43 -0.38 -13.73 -2.17
C ASP A 43 0.46 -13.66 -3.45
N LEU A 44 0.75 -12.44 -3.92
CA LEU A 44 1.54 -12.19 -5.13
C LEU A 44 2.93 -12.85 -5.07
N ARG A 45 3.47 -13.09 -3.86
CA ARG A 45 4.75 -13.78 -3.67
C ARG A 45 4.73 -15.23 -4.15
N ARG A 46 3.55 -15.85 -4.32
CA ARG A 46 3.42 -17.19 -4.90
C ARG A 46 3.79 -17.26 -6.38
N LEU A 47 3.84 -16.11 -7.06
CA LEU A 47 4.28 -16.00 -8.44
C LEU A 47 5.79 -15.73 -8.56
N ASP A 48 6.55 -15.76 -7.46
CA ASP A 48 8.00 -15.61 -7.50
C ASP A 48 8.64 -16.79 -8.26
N PRO A 49 9.27 -16.55 -9.43
CA PRO A 49 9.83 -17.62 -10.26
C PRO A 49 10.93 -18.41 -9.56
N GLU A 50 11.59 -17.83 -8.56
CA GLU A 50 12.68 -18.50 -7.81
C GLU A 50 12.14 -19.55 -6.83
N THR A 51 10.82 -19.55 -6.58
CA THR A 51 10.14 -20.49 -5.68
C THR A 51 9.06 -21.32 -6.36
N ARG A 52 8.90 -21.18 -7.68
CA ARG A 52 7.78 -21.76 -8.42
C ARG A 52 7.92 -23.27 -8.59
N ASP A 53 6.95 -23.99 -8.06
CA ASP A 53 6.56 -25.31 -8.54
C ASP A 53 5.59 -25.12 -9.73
N GLN A 54 5.89 -25.71 -10.90
CA GLN A 54 5.09 -25.57 -12.12
C GLN A 54 3.64 -26.02 -11.91
N THR A 55 3.41 -27.00 -11.03
CA THR A 55 2.06 -27.48 -10.69
C THR A 55 1.16 -26.43 -10.03
N GLN A 56 1.74 -25.45 -9.31
CA GLN A 56 0.95 -24.37 -8.70
C GLN A 56 0.46 -23.34 -9.71
N ALA A 57 1.12 -23.18 -10.87
CA ALA A 57 0.66 -22.25 -11.89
C ALA A 57 -0.61 -22.77 -12.59
N GLU A 58 -0.62 -24.04 -12.98
CA GLU A 58 -1.79 -24.69 -13.62
C GLU A 58 -3.01 -24.71 -12.68
N LEU A 59 -2.80 -24.84 -11.37
CA LEU A 59 -3.88 -24.77 -10.37
C LEU A 59 -4.47 -23.36 -10.17
N LEU A 60 -3.73 -22.31 -10.53
CA LEU A 60 -4.16 -20.92 -10.36
C LEU A 60 -4.84 -20.34 -11.60
N PHE A 61 -4.56 -20.89 -12.78
CA PHE A 61 -5.14 -20.46 -14.06
C PHE A 61 -5.98 -21.61 -14.64
N GLY A 62 -7.12 -21.88 -14.00
CA GLY A 62 -8.04 -22.94 -14.43
C GLY A 62 -8.77 -22.64 -15.75
N ASP A 63 -9.73 -23.49 -16.11
CA ASP A 63 -10.48 -23.39 -17.37
C ASP A 63 -11.54 -22.27 -17.42
N ARG A 64 -11.65 -21.43 -16.39
CA ARG A 64 -12.59 -20.31 -16.37
C ARG A 64 -11.92 -19.02 -16.85
N PRO A 65 -12.67 -18.07 -17.43
CA PRO A 65 -12.18 -16.72 -17.67
C PRO A 65 -11.86 -16.00 -16.35
N ILE A 66 -10.72 -15.32 -16.30
CA ILE A 66 -10.16 -14.73 -15.08
C ILE A 66 -9.98 -13.21 -15.21
N VAL A 67 -10.34 -12.50 -14.14
CA VAL A 67 -9.98 -11.10 -13.92
C VAL A 67 -8.89 -11.06 -12.85
N HIS A 68 -7.67 -10.72 -13.26
CA HIS A 68 -6.54 -10.51 -12.37
C HIS A 68 -6.56 -9.06 -11.86
N VAL A 69 -6.76 -8.87 -10.57
CA VAL A 69 -6.63 -7.56 -9.91
C VAL A 69 -5.30 -7.54 -9.16
N VAL A 70 -4.33 -6.76 -9.61
CA VAL A 70 -3.00 -6.63 -8.99
C VAL A 70 -2.95 -5.32 -8.22
N GLY A 71 -2.81 -5.37 -6.91
CA GLY A 71 -2.83 -4.11 -6.16
C GLY A 71 -3.08 -4.23 -4.67
N GLY A 72 -3.27 -3.09 -4.04
CA GLY A 72 -3.34 -3.01 -2.58
C GLY A 72 -1.98 -3.04 -1.88
N GLY A 73 -0.98 -2.29 -2.38
CA GLY A 73 0.29 -2.19 -1.67
C GLY A 73 1.45 -1.65 -2.50
N GLY A 74 2.61 -1.46 -1.87
CA GLY A 74 3.83 -1.03 -2.54
C GLY A 74 4.42 -2.13 -3.43
N LEU A 75 3.92 -2.26 -4.65
CA LEU A 75 4.25 -3.37 -5.55
C LEU A 75 5.18 -2.98 -6.70
N LEU A 76 5.35 -1.69 -7.03
CA LEU A 76 6.16 -1.28 -8.19
C LEU A 76 7.61 -1.03 -7.75
N PHE A 77 8.35 -2.13 -7.63
CA PHE A 77 9.81 -2.20 -7.46
C PHE A 77 10.31 -3.61 -7.81
N ASP A 78 11.62 -3.77 -7.97
CA ASP A 78 12.28 -4.95 -8.56
C ASP A 78 11.77 -6.30 -8.03
N ARG A 79 11.47 -6.41 -6.72
CA ARG A 79 11.03 -7.65 -6.08
C ARG A 79 9.81 -8.28 -6.73
N PHE A 80 8.84 -7.47 -7.17
CA PHE A 80 7.57 -7.98 -7.71
C PHE A 80 7.49 -7.90 -9.22
N GLN A 81 8.51 -7.35 -9.89
CA GLN A 81 8.53 -7.15 -11.34
C GLN A 81 8.28 -8.47 -12.09
N LYS A 82 9.02 -9.54 -11.74
CA LYS A 82 8.86 -10.86 -12.38
C LYS A 82 7.45 -11.44 -12.21
N ALA A 83 6.86 -11.31 -11.02
CA ALA A 83 5.52 -11.78 -10.73
C ALA A 83 4.45 -11.01 -11.55
N ILE A 84 4.59 -9.69 -11.67
CA ILE A 84 3.72 -8.86 -12.49
C ILE A 84 3.86 -9.22 -13.97
N GLN A 85 5.09 -9.41 -14.46
CA GLN A 85 5.35 -9.85 -15.84
C GLN A 85 4.73 -11.21 -16.16
N ALA A 86 4.71 -12.15 -15.21
CA ALA A 86 4.04 -13.43 -15.40
C ALA A 86 2.53 -13.25 -15.63
N LEU A 87 1.88 -12.33 -14.90
CA LEU A 87 0.46 -12.01 -15.11
C LEU A 87 0.21 -11.33 -16.46
N VAL A 88 1.10 -10.42 -16.88
CA VAL A 88 1.05 -9.81 -18.22
C VAL A 88 1.14 -10.87 -19.31
N GLN A 89 2.06 -11.83 -19.17
CA GLN A 89 2.19 -12.94 -20.13
C GLN A 89 0.93 -13.80 -20.19
N GLN A 90 0.33 -14.15 -19.04
CA GLN A 90 -0.94 -14.89 -19.01
C GLN A 90 -2.07 -14.13 -19.71
N ARG A 91 -2.18 -12.83 -19.46
CA ARG A 91 -3.14 -11.97 -20.16
C ARG A 91 -2.91 -11.97 -21.67
N GLN A 92 -1.66 -11.86 -22.12
CA GLN A 92 -1.32 -11.82 -23.54
C GLN A 92 -1.58 -13.14 -24.26
N GLN A 93 -1.43 -14.29 -23.58
CA GLN A 93 -1.67 -15.61 -24.15
C GLN A 93 -3.16 -15.90 -24.41
N SER A 94 -4.08 -15.28 -23.66
CA SER A 94 -5.52 -15.48 -23.83
C SER A 94 -6.32 -14.22 -23.46
N PRO A 95 -6.25 -13.14 -24.28
CA PRO A 95 -6.80 -11.82 -23.95
C PRO A 95 -8.33 -11.77 -23.82
N ASP A 96 -9.04 -12.72 -24.44
CA ASP A 96 -10.50 -12.85 -24.34
C ASP A 96 -10.93 -13.54 -23.05
N ARG A 97 -10.01 -14.31 -22.44
CA ARG A 97 -10.25 -15.07 -21.21
C ARG A 97 -9.56 -14.48 -19.99
N ASN A 98 -8.65 -13.53 -20.17
CA ASN A 98 -7.90 -12.92 -19.08
C ASN A 98 -7.94 -11.39 -19.17
N LYS A 99 -8.42 -10.73 -18.11
CA LYS A 99 -8.29 -9.29 -17.92
C LYS A 99 -7.30 -9.00 -16.81
N LEU A 100 -6.50 -7.95 -16.95
CA LEU A 100 -5.47 -7.57 -16.00
C LEU A 100 -5.63 -6.11 -15.57
N ILE A 101 -5.90 -5.90 -14.29
CA ILE A 101 -6.27 -4.62 -13.70
C ILE A 101 -5.28 -4.26 -12.59
N ALA A 102 -4.78 -3.03 -12.57
CA ALA A 102 -3.97 -2.52 -11.47
C ALA A 102 -4.86 -1.69 -10.54
N TRP A 103 -4.95 -2.09 -9.26
CA TRP A 103 -5.78 -1.40 -8.26
C TRP A 103 -4.96 -0.83 -7.09
N GLY A 104 -4.55 0.42 -7.23
CA GLY A 104 -3.78 1.13 -6.21
C GLY A 104 -2.36 0.60 -5.92
N PRO A 105 -1.65 -0.16 -6.80
CA PRO A 105 -0.21 -0.26 -6.64
C PRO A 105 0.43 1.11 -6.85
N GLY A 106 1.71 1.20 -6.54
CA GLY A 106 2.48 2.44 -6.67
C GLY A 106 3.95 2.18 -6.42
N GLN A 107 4.76 3.15 -6.82
CA GLN A 107 6.21 3.08 -6.77
C GLN A 107 6.74 2.93 -5.34
N GLN A 108 7.93 2.32 -5.26
CA GLN A 108 8.66 2.18 -4.01
C GLN A 108 10.16 2.22 -4.25
N ILE A 109 10.75 3.42 -4.17
CA ILE A 109 12.19 3.63 -4.23
C ILE A 109 12.75 3.55 -2.82
N TYR A 110 13.73 2.68 -2.61
CA TYR A 110 14.47 2.53 -1.35
C TYR A 110 15.80 3.28 -1.38
N GLY A 111 16.34 3.59 -0.20
CA GLY A 111 17.64 4.26 -0.08
C GLY A 111 17.56 5.76 -0.33
N LYS A 112 18.64 6.33 -0.88
CA LYS A 112 18.67 7.77 -1.22
C LYS A 112 17.97 7.97 -2.56
N PHE A 113 16.96 8.84 -2.59
CA PHE A 113 16.25 9.21 -3.80
C PHE A 113 16.06 10.73 -3.88
N THR A 114 15.99 11.27 -5.09
CA THR A 114 15.68 12.68 -5.36
C THR A 114 14.22 12.85 -5.78
N PRO A 115 13.64 14.06 -5.65
CA PRO A 115 12.32 14.35 -6.20
C PRO A 115 12.20 14.01 -7.69
N GLN A 116 13.27 14.21 -8.47
CA GLN A 116 13.30 13.88 -9.89
C GLN A 116 13.19 12.37 -10.13
N GLN A 117 13.84 11.53 -9.30
CA GLN A 117 13.69 10.07 -9.42
C GLN A 117 12.27 9.61 -9.11
N ILE A 118 11.57 10.28 -8.19
CA ILE A 118 10.15 10.01 -7.91
C ILE A 118 9.29 10.40 -9.12
N GLN A 119 9.51 11.59 -9.67
CA GLN A 119 8.72 12.12 -10.80
C GLN A 119 8.95 11.34 -12.10
N ASN A 120 10.17 10.85 -12.33
CA ASN A 120 10.57 10.14 -13.53
C ASN A 120 10.53 8.61 -13.35
N PHE A 121 9.82 8.10 -12.33
CA PHE A 121 9.67 6.66 -12.14
C PHE A 121 9.03 6.03 -13.37
N ASP A 122 9.66 4.99 -13.93
CA ASP A 122 9.14 4.31 -15.11
C ASP A 122 8.06 3.28 -14.74
N TYR A 123 6.81 3.71 -14.78
CA TYR A 123 5.65 2.85 -14.54
C TYR A 123 5.44 1.81 -15.65
N ARG A 124 5.89 2.07 -16.88
CA ARG A 124 5.65 1.19 -18.04
C ARG A 124 6.34 -0.16 -17.89
N THR A 125 7.53 -0.15 -17.27
CA THR A 125 8.28 -1.36 -16.86
C THR A 125 7.42 -2.40 -16.12
N TYR A 126 6.36 -1.95 -15.44
CA TYR A 126 5.48 -2.82 -14.65
C TYR A 126 4.07 -2.98 -15.23
N LEU A 127 3.55 -1.95 -15.91
CA LEU A 127 2.11 -1.82 -16.18
C LEU A 127 1.75 -1.89 -17.67
N ASP A 128 2.74 -1.94 -18.57
CA ASP A 128 2.46 -2.19 -19.98
C ASP A 128 1.80 -3.57 -20.15
N GLY A 129 0.66 -3.60 -20.83
CA GLY A 129 -0.15 -4.81 -20.98
C GLY A 129 -1.23 -5.01 -19.90
N PHE A 130 -1.53 -3.99 -19.09
CA PHE A 130 -2.75 -3.94 -18.27
C PHE A 130 -3.95 -3.40 -19.08
N ASP A 131 -5.16 -3.86 -18.77
CA ASP A 131 -6.43 -3.40 -19.36
C ASP A 131 -6.95 -2.12 -18.70
N LEU A 132 -6.73 -1.96 -17.39
CA LEU A 132 -7.15 -0.80 -16.61
C LEU A 132 -6.17 -0.54 -15.48
N VAL A 133 -5.76 0.73 -15.32
CA VAL A 133 -4.69 1.10 -14.38
C VAL A 133 -5.11 2.23 -13.45
N GLY A 134 -5.21 1.91 -12.17
CA GLY A 134 -5.35 2.87 -11.08
C GLY A 134 -4.17 2.77 -10.12
N LEU A 135 -3.51 3.89 -9.82
CA LEU A 135 -2.30 3.95 -9.00
C LEU A 135 -2.45 4.92 -7.83
N ARG A 136 -1.88 4.57 -6.68
CA ARG A 136 -1.97 5.44 -5.48
C ARG A 136 -1.11 6.70 -5.55
N ASP A 137 -0.19 6.76 -6.52
CA ASP A 137 0.77 7.85 -6.67
C ASP A 137 0.08 9.05 -7.33
N ALA A 138 0.04 10.20 -6.66
CA ALA A 138 -0.83 11.32 -7.04
C ALA A 138 -0.48 11.98 -8.38
N HIS A 139 0.78 11.88 -8.82
CA HIS A 139 1.25 12.56 -10.03
C HIS A 139 0.96 11.78 -11.32
N VAL A 140 0.41 10.56 -11.24
CA VAL A 140 0.23 9.66 -12.40
C VAL A 140 -0.68 10.23 -13.47
N GLU A 141 -1.68 11.02 -13.10
CA GLU A 141 -2.61 11.63 -14.06
C GLU A 141 -1.91 12.68 -14.94
N ASN A 142 -0.79 13.24 -14.48
CA ASN A 142 -0.01 14.23 -15.23
C ASN A 142 1.01 13.61 -16.20
N LEU A 143 1.13 12.27 -16.24
CA LEU A 143 2.13 11.59 -17.05
C LEU A 143 1.68 11.32 -18.50
N GLY A 144 0.41 11.58 -18.82
CA GLY A 144 -0.14 11.29 -20.16
C GLY A 144 -0.20 9.80 -20.52
N LEU A 145 -0.17 8.92 -19.51
CA LEU A 145 -0.18 7.45 -19.69
C LEU A 145 -1.60 6.85 -19.75
N GLY A 146 -2.63 7.67 -19.56
CA GLY A 146 -4.01 7.17 -19.37
C GLY A 146 -4.25 6.49 -18.02
N TYR A 147 -3.31 6.60 -17.07
CA TYR A 147 -3.45 6.04 -15.73
C TYR A 147 -4.28 6.95 -14.83
N HIS A 148 -4.99 6.33 -13.90
CA HIS A 148 -5.87 7.02 -12.95
C HIS A 148 -5.26 7.07 -11.57
N TRP A 149 -5.43 8.18 -10.85
CA TRP A 149 -5.14 8.17 -9.41
C TRP A 149 -6.16 7.27 -8.70
N LEU A 150 -5.72 6.34 -7.85
CA LEU A 150 -6.57 5.41 -7.12
C LEU A 150 -5.93 5.11 -5.76
N PRO A 151 -6.44 5.69 -4.66
CA PRO A 151 -5.88 5.50 -3.33
C PRO A 151 -6.20 4.11 -2.79
N CYS A 152 -5.51 3.71 -1.71
CA CYS A 152 -5.68 2.40 -1.10
C CYS A 152 -7.15 2.13 -0.70
N ALA A 153 -7.64 0.94 -1.06
CA ALA A 153 -9.04 0.54 -0.85
C ALA A 153 -9.45 0.44 0.63
N SER A 154 -8.49 0.44 1.57
CA SER A 154 -8.78 0.43 3.01
C SER A 154 -9.64 1.62 3.46
N CYS A 155 -9.73 2.72 2.70
CA CYS A 155 -10.67 3.83 2.96
C CYS A 155 -12.15 3.40 2.96
N LEU A 156 -12.48 2.28 2.32
CA LEU A 156 -13.83 1.73 2.27
C LEU A 156 -14.23 0.98 3.56
N HIS A 157 -13.29 0.77 4.49
CA HIS A 157 -13.58 0.04 5.72
C HIS A 157 -14.56 0.84 6.62
N PRO A 158 -15.64 0.23 7.15
CA PRO A 158 -16.68 0.93 7.92
C PRO A 158 -16.17 1.48 9.27
N ALA A 159 -15.08 0.92 9.81
CA ALA A 159 -14.42 1.45 11.02
C ALA A 159 -14.03 2.94 10.92
N PHE A 160 -13.89 3.52 9.72
CA PHE A 160 -13.68 4.96 9.55
C PHE A 160 -14.90 5.80 9.96
N ASP A 161 -16.11 5.24 9.97
CA ASP A 161 -17.35 5.97 10.28
C ASP A 161 -17.55 6.17 11.80
N GLN A 162 -16.69 5.54 12.62
CA GLN A 162 -16.72 5.69 14.06
C GLN A 162 -16.04 7.00 14.49
N PRO A 163 -16.71 7.87 15.27
CA PRO A 163 -16.10 9.10 15.78
C PRO A 163 -15.02 8.78 16.80
N ARG A 164 -13.93 9.57 16.80
CA ARG A 164 -12.78 9.36 17.69
C ARG A 164 -12.38 10.66 18.38
N LEU A 165 -12.30 10.60 19.70
CA LEU A 165 -11.90 11.72 20.55
C LEU A 165 -10.37 11.82 20.62
N ILE A 166 -9.87 13.05 20.51
CA ILE A 166 -8.46 13.36 20.77
C ILE A 166 -8.21 13.25 22.28
N ARG A 167 -7.16 12.53 22.66
CA ARG A 167 -6.70 12.30 24.04
C ARG A 167 -5.24 12.68 24.25
N HIS A 168 -4.47 12.76 23.16
CA HIS A 168 -3.04 13.04 23.17
C HIS A 168 -2.73 14.11 22.12
N GLU A 169 -1.79 15.01 22.42
CA GLU A 169 -1.27 15.95 21.42
C GLU A 169 -0.54 15.17 20.30
N PHE A 170 0.27 14.18 20.69
CA PHE A 170 1.03 13.33 19.77
C PHE A 170 0.80 11.84 20.03
N VAL A 171 0.71 11.06 18.95
CA VAL A 171 0.83 9.59 18.98
C VAL A 171 1.82 9.13 17.91
N VAL A 172 2.53 8.04 18.19
CA VAL A 172 3.56 7.49 17.29
C VAL A 172 3.09 6.17 16.67
N PHE A 173 2.90 6.15 15.35
CA PHE A 173 2.57 4.93 14.62
C PHE A 173 3.70 4.53 13.67
N SER A 174 4.43 3.48 14.01
CA SER A 174 5.61 3.09 13.25
C SER A 174 5.37 1.91 12.31
N HIS A 175 6.11 1.86 11.22
CA HIS A 175 6.35 0.61 10.53
C HIS A 175 7.19 -0.32 11.42
N LYS A 176 6.86 -1.61 11.51
CA LYS A 176 7.49 -2.60 12.40
C LYS A 176 9.01 -2.63 12.35
N LYS A 177 9.57 -2.46 11.14
CA LYS A 177 11.02 -2.40 10.91
C LYS A 177 11.63 -1.00 11.03
N PHE A 178 10.87 0.07 10.86
CA PHE A 178 11.41 1.44 10.84
C PHE A 178 10.71 2.22 11.93
N GLN A 179 11.22 2.13 13.16
CA GLN A 179 10.53 2.65 14.34
C GLN A 179 11.09 4.02 14.73
N ILE A 180 10.19 4.95 14.98
CA ILE A 180 10.51 6.28 15.50
C ILE A 180 10.40 6.21 17.03
N ASP A 181 11.38 6.76 17.74
CA ASP A 181 11.38 6.73 19.20
C ASP A 181 11.11 8.12 19.78
N PHE A 182 9.97 8.24 20.44
CA PHE A 182 9.61 9.34 21.32
C PHE A 182 9.18 8.73 22.66
N PRO A 183 10.02 8.77 23.71
CA PRO A 183 9.76 8.09 24.99
C PRO A 183 8.41 8.45 25.62
N ASP A 184 8.01 9.72 25.51
CA ASP A 184 6.85 10.27 26.24
C ASP A 184 5.52 10.12 25.50
N PHE A 185 5.52 9.63 24.25
CA PHE A 185 4.32 9.55 23.43
C PHE A 185 3.79 8.11 23.33
N PRO A 186 2.46 7.90 23.38
CA PRO A 186 1.86 6.61 23.08
C PRO A 186 2.34 6.09 21.73
N ARG A 187 2.64 4.79 21.66
CA ARG A 187 3.24 4.15 20.49
C ARG A 187 2.51 2.88 20.08
N MET A 188 2.40 2.67 18.78
CA MET A 188 1.90 1.44 18.16
C MET A 188 2.68 1.19 16.87
N THR A 189 2.75 -0.07 16.43
CA THR A 189 3.29 -0.41 15.10
C THR A 189 2.22 -1.02 14.21
N ASN A 190 2.50 -1.12 12.92
CA ASN A 190 1.64 -1.84 11.97
C ASN A 190 1.65 -3.37 12.13
N GLU A 191 2.19 -3.91 13.24
CA GLU A 191 2.02 -5.32 13.63
C GLU A 191 0.70 -5.58 14.34
N GLU A 192 0.03 -4.53 14.85
CA GLU A 192 -1.33 -4.67 15.37
C GLU A 192 -2.25 -5.23 14.28
N THR A 193 -3.04 -6.25 14.60
CA THR A 193 -3.87 -6.99 13.64
C THR A 193 -5.33 -6.58 13.66
N ASP A 194 -5.78 -5.89 14.71
CA ASP A 194 -7.13 -5.34 14.77
C ASP A 194 -7.17 -3.91 14.21
N PHE A 195 -7.93 -3.73 13.13
CA PHE A 195 -7.99 -2.43 12.46
C PHE A 195 -8.73 -1.36 13.27
N GLU A 196 -9.74 -1.74 14.04
CA GLU A 196 -10.44 -0.80 14.91
C GLU A 196 -9.50 -0.27 16.00
N THR A 197 -8.72 -1.15 16.62
CA THR A 197 -7.65 -0.78 17.56
C THR A 197 -6.65 0.18 16.93
N VAL A 198 -6.20 -0.08 15.69
CA VAL A 198 -5.31 0.85 14.96
C VAL A 198 -5.95 2.22 14.77
N LEU A 199 -7.17 2.27 14.24
CA LEU A 199 -7.84 3.55 14.00
C LEU A 199 -8.16 4.29 15.30
N ASN A 200 -8.51 3.57 16.38
CA ASN A 200 -8.72 4.15 17.72
C ASN A 200 -7.43 4.76 18.26
N PHE A 201 -6.29 4.09 18.09
CA PHE A 201 -4.99 4.64 18.46
C PHE A 201 -4.65 5.88 17.64
N LEU A 202 -4.72 5.81 16.31
CA LEU A 202 -4.44 6.96 15.43
C LEU A 202 -5.36 8.14 15.72
N GLY A 203 -6.66 7.87 15.89
CA GLY A 203 -7.67 8.88 16.20
C GLY A 203 -7.54 9.48 17.59
N SER A 204 -6.83 8.85 18.52
CA SER A 204 -6.58 9.42 19.85
C SER A 204 -5.54 10.55 19.85
N GLY A 205 -4.77 10.71 18.77
CA GLY A 205 -3.82 11.81 18.60
C GLY A 205 -4.40 13.00 17.84
N GLU A 206 -4.06 14.22 18.25
CA GLU A 206 -4.25 15.42 17.43
C GLU A 206 -3.30 15.38 16.22
N THR A 207 -2.03 15.05 16.49
CA THR A 207 -0.99 14.87 15.48
C THR A 207 -0.41 13.46 15.54
N ILE A 208 -0.31 12.81 14.38
CA ILE A 208 0.29 11.48 14.22
C ILE A 208 1.72 11.63 13.70
N LEU A 209 2.68 11.07 14.44
CA LEU A 209 4.06 10.93 14.02
C LEU A 209 4.25 9.51 13.46
N THR A 210 4.61 9.37 12.19
CA THR A 210 4.56 8.05 11.54
C THR A 210 5.68 7.79 10.56
N SER A 211 6.24 6.58 10.58
CA SER A 211 7.11 6.09 9.50
C SER A 211 6.34 5.19 8.53
N SER A 212 5.11 4.81 8.87
CA SER A 212 4.25 3.95 8.07
C SER A 212 3.51 4.77 7.01
N TYR A 213 3.50 4.26 5.77
CA TYR A 213 2.62 4.78 4.71
C TYR A 213 1.16 4.74 5.15
N HIS A 214 0.71 3.60 5.70
CA HIS A 214 -0.67 3.45 6.15
C HIS A 214 -0.97 4.31 7.38
N GLY A 215 0.01 4.52 8.28
CA GLY A 215 -0.15 5.49 9.36
C GLY A 215 -0.36 6.91 8.84
N ALA A 216 0.36 7.29 7.78
CA ALA A 216 0.18 8.59 7.15
C ALA A 216 -1.15 8.70 6.42
N TYR A 217 -1.50 7.67 5.63
CA TYR A 217 -2.74 7.61 4.88
C TYR A 217 -3.96 7.63 5.81
N TRP A 218 -4.07 6.68 6.74
CA TRP A 218 -5.21 6.58 7.66
C TRP A 218 -5.30 7.76 8.61
N GLY A 219 -4.17 8.29 9.07
CA GLY A 219 -4.16 9.52 9.87
C GLY A 219 -4.79 10.71 9.13
N THR A 220 -4.46 10.86 7.84
CA THR A 220 -5.09 11.86 6.98
C THR A 220 -6.58 11.61 6.81
N LEU A 221 -7.01 10.36 6.56
CA LEU A 221 -8.44 10.01 6.43
C LEU A 221 -9.25 10.28 7.71
N LEU A 222 -8.62 10.17 8.89
CA LEU A 222 -9.22 10.51 10.19
C LEU A 222 -9.25 12.02 10.46
N GLY A 223 -8.82 12.85 9.50
CA GLY A 223 -8.75 14.31 9.65
C GLY A 223 -7.67 14.77 10.63
N ARG A 224 -6.66 13.95 10.92
CA ARG A 224 -5.56 14.31 11.83
C ARG A 224 -4.42 15.01 11.10
N ARG A 225 -3.64 15.78 11.84
CA ARG A 225 -2.35 16.28 11.35
C ARG A 225 -1.38 15.11 11.32
N VAL A 226 -0.55 15.04 10.29
CA VAL A 226 0.43 13.95 10.13
C VAL A 226 1.80 14.51 9.84
N LEU A 227 2.80 14.10 10.62
CA LEU A 227 4.23 14.25 10.31
C LEU A 227 4.82 12.88 9.99
N ALA A 228 5.28 12.71 8.76
CA ALA A 228 5.84 11.46 8.31
C ALA A 228 7.38 11.46 8.32
N PHE A 229 7.96 10.31 8.69
CA PHE A 229 9.38 10.01 8.75
C PHE A 229 9.66 8.93 7.67
N PRO A 230 9.85 9.32 6.41
CA PRO A 230 9.90 8.38 5.30
C PRO A 230 11.16 7.51 5.32
N PHE A 231 11.01 6.27 4.84
CA PHE A 231 12.13 5.35 4.54
C PHE A 231 12.11 4.84 3.08
N THR A 232 11.11 5.27 2.30
CA THR A 232 10.92 4.99 0.87
C THR A 232 10.17 6.14 0.21
N SER A 233 10.18 6.21 -1.12
CA SER A 233 9.47 7.27 -1.88
C SER A 233 7.95 7.30 -1.68
N LYS A 234 7.30 6.19 -1.30
CA LYS A 234 5.83 6.05 -1.23
C LYS A 234 5.07 7.14 -0.46
N THR A 235 5.68 7.72 0.58
CA THR A 235 5.01 8.77 1.38
C THR A 235 4.97 10.09 0.61
N HIS A 236 5.98 10.34 -0.22
CA HIS A 236 6.08 11.54 -1.05
C HIS A 236 5.12 11.53 -2.23
N THR A 237 4.49 10.39 -2.54
CA THR A 237 3.56 10.26 -3.67
C THR A 237 2.09 10.36 -3.24
N LEU A 238 1.80 10.55 -1.94
CA LEU A 238 0.43 10.73 -1.44
C LEU A 238 -0.21 12.00 -2.02
N LYS A 239 -1.49 11.92 -2.39
CA LYS A 239 -2.24 13.11 -2.87
C LYS A 239 -2.41 14.14 -1.76
N HIS A 240 -2.88 13.68 -0.62
CA HIS A 240 -2.98 14.46 0.61
C HIS A 240 -1.64 14.40 1.35
N GLN A 241 -0.75 15.34 1.04
CA GLN A 241 0.62 15.34 1.53
C GLN A 241 0.69 15.56 3.05
N PRO A 242 1.29 14.65 3.83
CA PRO A 242 1.61 14.92 5.22
C PRO A 242 2.76 15.94 5.31
N GLY A 243 3.03 16.45 6.51
CA GLY A 243 4.33 17.06 6.76
C GLY A 243 5.42 16.01 6.58
N ILE A 244 6.58 16.38 6.04
CA ILE A 244 7.69 15.45 5.81
C ILE A 244 8.88 15.87 6.65
N PHE A 245 9.34 14.96 7.52
CA PHE A 245 10.60 15.12 8.23
C PHE A 245 11.75 14.59 7.36
N PRO A 246 12.80 15.40 7.06
CA PRO A 246 13.89 15.00 6.20
C PRO A 246 14.87 14.07 6.95
N ILE A 247 14.64 12.76 6.85
CA ILE A 247 15.51 11.76 7.45
C ILE A 247 16.85 11.72 6.71
N GLU A 248 17.95 11.97 7.42
CA GLU A 248 19.29 11.78 6.87
C GLU A 248 19.61 10.29 6.65
N ARG A 249 19.31 9.46 7.65
CA ARG A 249 19.60 8.03 7.63
C ARG A 249 18.81 7.25 8.67
N TRP A 250 18.31 6.08 8.25
CA TRP A 250 17.87 5.01 9.13
C TRP A 250 19.05 4.13 9.55
N ARG A 251 19.23 3.89 10.85
CA ARG A 251 20.32 3.11 11.44
C ARG A 251 19.77 1.84 12.09
N PRO A 252 20.42 0.67 11.95
CA PRO A 252 20.03 -0.52 12.69
C PRO A 252 19.98 -0.23 14.20
N ALA A 253 18.96 -0.75 14.89
CA ALA A 253 18.73 -0.50 16.31
C ALA A 253 19.62 -1.35 17.24
N GLY A 254 20.48 -2.22 16.68
CA GLY A 254 21.43 -3.04 17.42
C GLY A 254 22.76 -2.32 17.66
N TRP A 255 23.50 -2.77 18.67
CA TRP A 255 24.87 -2.34 18.92
C TRP A 255 25.88 -3.37 18.40
N GLN A 256 27.06 -2.88 18.03
CA GLN A 256 28.24 -3.67 17.75
C GLN A 256 29.32 -3.28 18.76
N LEU A 257 29.73 -4.23 19.60
CA LEU A 257 30.86 -4.08 20.51
C LEU A 257 32.04 -4.88 19.96
N LYS A 258 33.12 -4.19 19.61
CA LYS A 258 34.40 -4.85 19.30
C LYS A 258 35.22 -4.92 20.58
N LEU A 259 35.45 -6.13 21.08
CA LEU A 259 36.22 -6.38 22.29
C LEU A 259 37.23 -7.49 22.02
N LEU A 260 38.53 -7.22 22.23
CA LEU A 260 39.63 -8.17 22.05
C LEU A 260 39.62 -8.90 20.69
N GLY A 261 39.43 -8.16 19.59
CA GLY A 261 39.41 -8.72 18.23
C GLY A 261 38.15 -9.51 17.86
N LYS A 262 37.21 -9.71 18.80
CA LYS A 262 35.91 -10.34 18.56
C LYS A 262 34.81 -9.27 18.46
N THR A 263 33.97 -9.40 17.44
CA THR A 263 32.80 -8.53 17.25
C THR A 263 31.59 -9.18 17.89
N TRP A 264 31.08 -8.58 18.96
CA TRP A 264 29.84 -8.95 19.64
C TRP A 264 28.70 -8.11 19.07
N ILE A 265 27.70 -8.77 18.52
CA ILE A 265 26.59 -8.12 17.81
C ILE A 265 25.29 -8.47 18.54
N ASP A 266 24.51 -7.47 18.91
CA ASP A 266 23.13 -7.70 19.32
C ASP A 266 22.28 -8.07 18.08
N ARG A 267 22.16 -9.38 17.84
CA ARG A 267 21.34 -9.93 16.76
C ARG A 267 19.84 -9.79 17.00
N ARG A 268 19.38 -9.47 18.22
CA ARG A 268 17.94 -9.42 18.56
C ARG A 268 17.24 -8.15 18.09
N ARG A 269 18.00 -7.11 17.69
CA ARG A 269 17.46 -5.81 17.22
C ARG A 269 17.84 -5.44 15.79
N TYR A 270 18.50 -6.35 15.05
CA TYR A 270 19.07 -6.05 13.74
C TYR A 270 18.03 -5.94 12.60
N ASP A 271 16.81 -6.41 12.85
CA ASP A 271 15.66 -6.31 11.94
C ASP A 271 14.90 -4.98 12.08
N ARG A 272 15.27 -4.15 13.07
CA ARG A 272 14.70 -2.82 13.32
C ARG A 272 15.70 -1.72 13.02
N PHE A 273 15.17 -0.60 12.55
CA PHE A 273 15.87 0.61 12.23
C PHE A 273 15.26 1.77 13.01
N THR A 274 16.11 2.72 13.38
CA THR A 274 15.77 3.97 14.08
C THR A 274 16.37 5.16 13.33
N CYS A 275 15.90 6.37 13.63
CA CYS A 275 16.40 7.60 13.04
C CYS A 275 16.61 8.66 14.12
N ASP A 276 17.44 9.67 13.81
CA ASP A 276 17.49 10.88 14.61
C ASP A 276 16.20 11.69 14.38
N VAL A 277 15.59 12.13 15.47
CA VAL A 277 14.34 12.91 15.49
C VAL A 277 14.58 14.36 15.92
N THR A 278 15.83 14.76 16.12
CA THR A 278 16.19 16.10 16.59
C THR A 278 15.58 17.18 15.71
N GLY A 279 14.90 18.14 16.32
CA GLY A 279 14.31 19.29 15.63
C GLY A 279 13.02 19.00 14.85
N TRP A 280 12.40 17.83 15.01
CA TRP A 280 11.15 17.45 14.35
C TRP A 280 10.02 18.49 14.50
N GLN A 281 9.96 19.19 15.65
CA GLN A 281 8.93 20.20 15.93
C GLN A 281 8.89 21.32 14.87
N ARG A 282 10.05 21.63 14.24
CA ARG A 282 10.15 22.67 13.18
C ARG A 282 9.33 22.33 11.93
N PHE A 283 8.99 21.05 11.75
CA PHE A 283 8.24 20.53 10.60
C PHE A 283 6.74 20.41 10.88
N LEU A 284 6.30 20.60 12.13
CA LEU A 284 4.87 20.55 12.49
C LEU A 284 4.02 21.55 11.70
N LYS A 285 4.57 22.72 11.38
CA LYS A 285 3.88 23.75 10.56
C LYS A 285 3.52 23.29 9.15
N GLN A 286 4.13 22.21 8.67
CA GLN A 286 3.85 21.63 7.35
C GLN A 286 2.69 20.63 7.40
N CYS A 287 2.29 20.19 8.60
CA CYS A 287 1.26 19.18 8.79
C CYS A 287 -0.13 19.79 8.65
N ARG A 288 -0.76 19.56 7.50
CA ARG A 288 -2.12 19.99 7.17
C ARG A 288 -3.14 18.90 7.50
N THR A 289 -4.41 19.29 7.66
CA THR A 289 -5.55 18.37 7.68
C THR A 289 -6.27 18.41 6.33
N TYR A 290 -6.96 17.33 6.01
CA TYR A 290 -7.72 17.18 4.75
C TYR A 290 -9.11 16.62 5.06
N PRO A 291 -10.06 17.45 5.51
CA PRO A 291 -11.37 17.00 5.98
C PRO A 291 -12.13 16.13 4.97
N GLU A 292 -12.05 16.47 3.68
CA GLU A 292 -12.75 15.77 2.60
C GLU A 292 -12.02 14.49 2.12
N SER A 293 -10.83 14.18 2.66
CA SER A 293 -9.98 13.11 2.11
C SER A 293 -10.62 11.71 2.20
N LEU A 294 -11.38 11.43 3.26
CA LEU A 294 -12.10 10.15 3.38
C LEU A 294 -13.13 9.99 2.26
N GLN A 295 -13.98 11.00 2.05
CA GLN A 295 -15.00 10.92 1.02
C GLN A 295 -14.39 10.89 -0.38
N GLU A 296 -13.41 11.75 -0.67
CA GLU A 296 -12.72 11.78 -1.96
C GLU A 296 -12.09 10.43 -2.31
N THR A 297 -11.45 9.77 -1.32
CA THR A 297 -10.78 8.48 -1.54
C THR A 297 -11.78 7.33 -1.73
N ARG A 298 -12.91 7.36 -1.04
CA ARG A 298 -14.03 6.42 -1.24
C ARG A 298 -14.66 6.61 -2.62
N ASP A 299 -14.99 7.85 -2.99
CA ASP A 299 -15.56 8.18 -4.29
C ASP A 299 -14.66 7.72 -5.42
N ARG A 300 -13.35 7.91 -5.29
CA ARG A 300 -12.39 7.46 -6.29
C ARG A 300 -12.35 5.94 -6.42
N ASN A 301 -12.42 5.20 -5.30
CA ASN A 301 -12.49 3.73 -5.33
C ASN A 301 -13.80 3.24 -5.94
N HIS A 302 -14.94 3.86 -5.62
CA HIS A 302 -16.22 3.51 -6.23
C HIS A 302 -16.28 3.86 -7.73
N TRP A 303 -15.71 4.99 -8.14
CA TRP A 303 -15.60 5.33 -9.56
C TRP A 303 -14.78 4.28 -10.31
N PHE A 304 -13.65 3.84 -9.75
CA PHE A 304 -12.80 2.83 -10.38
C PHE A 304 -13.47 1.46 -10.40
N TYR A 305 -14.23 1.12 -9.35
CA TYR A 305 -15.08 -0.06 -9.31
C TYR A 305 -16.04 -0.12 -10.49
N GLN A 306 -16.72 0.99 -10.82
CA GLN A 306 -17.61 1.05 -11.98
C GLN A 306 -16.87 0.80 -13.30
N ARG A 307 -15.63 1.32 -13.45
CA ARG A 307 -14.79 1.04 -14.63
C ARG A 307 -14.43 -0.44 -14.74
N VAL A 308 -14.21 -1.12 -13.62
CA VAL A 308 -13.98 -2.57 -13.61
C VAL A 308 -15.23 -3.35 -14.01
N LEU A 309 -16.40 -2.96 -13.50
CA LEU A 309 -17.67 -3.58 -13.91
C LEU A 309 -17.95 -3.39 -15.41
N GLU A 310 -17.68 -2.20 -15.96
CA GLU A 310 -17.82 -1.95 -17.40
C GLU A 310 -16.88 -2.84 -18.22
N LEU A 311 -15.61 -2.95 -17.82
CA LEU A 311 -14.61 -3.80 -18.49
C LEU A 311 -15.00 -5.29 -18.48
N THR A 312 -15.75 -5.72 -17.46
CA THR A 312 -16.14 -7.13 -17.25
C THR A 312 -17.60 -7.42 -17.63
N SER A 313 -18.34 -6.40 -18.08
CA SER A 313 -19.76 -6.52 -18.48
C SER A 313 -19.99 -7.29 -19.78
N VAL A 314 -18.95 -7.48 -20.58
CA VAL A 314 -19.00 -8.29 -21.79
C VAL A 314 -18.58 -9.71 -21.43
N ALA A 315 -19.40 -10.69 -21.80
CA ALA A 315 -19.06 -12.09 -21.59
C ALA A 315 -17.76 -12.44 -22.34
N PRO A 316 -16.86 -13.24 -21.74
CA PRO A 316 -15.71 -13.82 -22.43
C PRO A 316 -16.17 -14.52 -23.72
N THR A 317 -15.48 -14.30 -24.83
CA THR A 317 -15.75 -14.97 -26.11
C THR A 317 -14.88 -16.20 -26.32
#